data_AF-A0A0K1PBR4-F1
#
_entry.id   AF-A0A0K1PBR4-F1
#
_cell.length_a   1.000
_cell.length_b   1.000
_cell.length_c   1.000
_cell.angle_alpha   90.00
_cell.angle_beta   90.00
_cell.angle_gamma   90.00
#
_symmetry.space_group_name_H-M   'P 1'
#
loop_
_entity.id
_entity.type
_entity.pdbx_description
1 polymer ?
#
loop_
_entity_poly.entity_id
_entity_poly.type
_entity_poly.pdbx_seq_one_letter_code
_entity_poly.pdbx_strand_id
1 'polypeptide(L)'
;MPDVVLLRESLPAFELSARFLEAASKGADVDLIVEGRRAAMLPGIARRLFPGTKLGVAAAAVGVPLFPKVMALFLQARQLGFTWNCRKVSGAREVIVELRRERTIG
;
A
#
# COMPACT_ATOMS: atom_id res chain seq x y z
N MET A 1 9.45 15.22 12.24
CA MET A 1 9.07 14.38 11.08
C MET A 1 7.93 13.48 11.53
N PRO A 2 6.91 13.15 10.71
CA PRO A 2 5.97 12.10 11.09
C PRO A 2 6.73 10.81 11.36
N ASP A 3 6.35 10.08 12.40
CA ASP A 3 6.84 8.73 12.63
C ASP A 3 6.41 7.85 11.45
N VAL A 4 7.33 7.05 10.93
CA VAL A 4 7.06 6.09 9.85
C VAL A 4 7.16 4.69 10.43
N VAL A 5 6.06 3.94 10.37
CA VAL A 5 6.01 2.55 10.79
C VAL A 5 6.30 1.64 9.60
N LEU A 6 7.22 0.71 9.78
CA LEU A 6 7.58 -0.26 8.76
C LEU A 6 6.78 -1.55 8.94
N LEU A 7 6.05 -1.96 7.90
CA LEU A 7 5.30 -3.21 7.83
C LEU A 7 5.85 -4.08 6.71
N ARG A 8 5.69 -5.40 6.84
CA ARG A 8 6.03 -6.35 5.77
C ARG A 8 4.79 -7.10 5.32
N GLU A 9 4.64 -7.26 4.02
CA GLU A 9 3.54 -8.04 3.42
C GLU A 9 3.56 -9.49 3.89
N SER A 10 4.71 -10.03 4.29
CA SER A 10 4.86 -11.39 4.84
C SER A 10 4.04 -11.63 6.11
N LEU A 11 3.62 -10.56 6.81
CA LEU A 11 2.75 -10.68 7.98
C LEU A 11 1.41 -11.37 7.63
N PRO A 12 0.81 -12.11 8.58
CA PRO A 12 -0.57 -12.57 8.47
C PRO A 12 -1.53 -11.40 8.18
N ALA A 13 -2.58 -11.65 7.39
CA ALA A 13 -3.48 -10.58 6.93
C ALA A 13 -4.10 -9.77 8.09
N PHE A 14 -4.58 -10.46 9.13
CA PHE A 14 -5.15 -9.82 10.30
C PHE A 14 -4.12 -8.96 11.05
N GLU A 15 -2.89 -9.48 11.22
CA GLU A 15 -1.82 -8.76 11.90
C GLU A 15 -1.38 -7.53 11.10
N LEU A 16 -1.27 -7.65 9.77
CA LEU A 16 -0.93 -6.54 8.89
C LEU A 16 -1.96 -5.41 9.01
N SER A 17 -3.25 -5.74 8.96
CA SER A 17 -4.33 -4.77 9.14
C SER A 17 -4.35 -4.17 10.55
N ALA A 18 -4.15 -4.97 11.60
CA ALA A 18 -4.14 -4.50 12.98
C ALA A 18 -2.99 -3.51 13.22
N ARG A 19 -1.77 -3.84 12.79
CA ARG A 19 -0.59 -2.95 12.93
C ARG A 19 -0.73 -1.68 12.09
N PHE A 20 -1.32 -1.78 10.91
CA PHE A 20 -1.63 -0.60 10.10
C PHE A 20 -2.64 0.33 10.80
N LEU A 21 -3.71 -0.22 11.36
CA LEU A 21 -4.70 0.56 12.11
C LEU A 21 -4.10 1.18 13.37
N GLU A 22 -3.21 0.46 14.06
CA GLU A 22 -2.48 0.99 15.21
C GLU A 22 -1.54 2.14 14.81
N ALA A 23 -0.80 2.00 13.71
CA ALA A 23 0.04 3.08 13.18
C ALA A 23 -0.81 4.30 12.82
N ALA A 24 -1.94 4.06 12.12
CA ALA A 24 -2.88 5.10 11.78
C ALA A 24 -3.46 5.78 13.03
N SER A 25 -3.90 5.05 14.06
CA SER A 25 -4.47 5.69 15.26
C SER A 25 -3.47 6.61 15.98
N LYS A 26 -2.17 6.34 15.86
CA LYS A 26 -1.08 7.17 16.38
C LYS A 26 -0.66 8.33 15.48
N GLY A 27 -1.27 8.47 14.30
CA GLY A 27 -0.91 9.50 13.34
C GLY A 27 0.35 9.24 12.54
N ALA A 28 0.85 8.00 12.54
CA ALA A 28 2.04 7.62 11.80
C ALA A 28 1.75 7.38 10.31
N ASP A 29 2.77 7.66 9.50
CA ASP A 29 2.85 7.19 8.12
C ASP A 29 3.31 5.72 8.11
N VAL A 30 3.10 5.02 6.99
CA VAL A 30 3.42 3.58 6.91
C VAL A 30 4.22 3.26 5.65
N ASP A 31 5.30 2.51 5.81
CA ASP A 31 6.04 1.88 4.71
C ASP A 31 5.77 0.39 4.71
N LEU A 32 5.05 -0.09 3.69
CA LEU A 32 4.83 -1.51 3.48
C LEU A 32 5.87 -2.06 2.51
N ILE A 33 6.72 -2.97 2.99
CA ILE A 33 7.62 -3.75 2.15
C ILE A 33 6.84 -4.93 1.55
N VAL A 34 6.82 -5.02 0.22
CA VAL A 34 6.31 -6.17 -0.51
C VAL A 34 7.45 -6.86 -1.23
N GLU A 35 7.60 -8.15 -0.97
CA GLU A 35 8.72 -8.96 -1.44
C GLU A 35 8.28 -9.97 -2.50
N GLY A 36 9.24 -10.42 -3.31
CA GLY A 36 9.07 -11.56 -4.19
C GLY A 36 8.97 -11.21 -5.68
N ARG A 37 8.96 -12.25 -6.52
CA ARG A 37 9.10 -12.10 -7.98
C ARG A 37 8.02 -11.22 -8.60
N ARG A 38 6.80 -11.27 -8.04
CA ARG A 38 5.66 -10.52 -8.56
C ARG A 38 5.70 -9.05 -8.13
N ALA A 39 6.39 -8.69 -7.04
CA ALA A 39 6.38 -7.33 -6.49
C ALA A 39 6.74 -6.26 -7.54
N ALA A 40 7.59 -6.60 -8.52
CA ALA A 40 7.91 -5.72 -9.65
C ALA A 40 6.70 -5.25 -10.48
N MET A 41 5.58 -5.98 -10.45
CA MET A 41 4.32 -5.61 -11.12
C MET A 41 3.51 -4.59 -10.33
N LEU A 42 3.74 -4.46 -9.01
CA LEU A 42 2.95 -3.59 -8.14
C LEU A 42 2.93 -2.15 -8.63
N PRO A 43 4.06 -1.47 -8.96
CA PRO A 43 4.03 -0.08 -9.41
C PRO A 43 3.16 0.15 -10.65
N GLY A 44 3.11 -0.81 -11.58
CA GLY A 44 2.28 -0.72 -12.78
C GLY A 44 0.78 -0.87 -12.48
N ILE A 45 0.43 -1.76 -11.56
CA ILE A 45 -0.95 -1.98 -11.08
C ILE A 45 -1.43 -0.77 -10.29
N ALA A 46 -0.61 -0.38 -9.30
CA ALA A 46 -0.68 0.84 -8.52
C ALA A 46 -1.05 2.06 -9.36
N ARG A 47 -0.21 2.44 -10.35
CA ARG A 47 -0.43 3.65 -11.17
C ARG A 47 -1.76 3.66 -11.92
N ARG A 48 -2.41 2.51 -12.07
CA ARG A 48 -3.67 2.37 -12.80
C ARG A 48 -4.87 2.26 -11.87
N LEU A 49 -4.66 2.15 -10.55
CA LEU A 49 -5.72 2.16 -9.54
C LEU A 49 -6.24 3.59 -9.30
N PHE A 50 -7.00 4.11 -10.28
CA PHE A 50 -7.85 5.29 -10.11
C PHE A 50 -9.31 4.86 -10.16
N PRO A 51 -10.06 4.93 -9.04
CA PRO A 51 -11.47 4.56 -9.02
C PRO A 51 -12.28 5.45 -9.97
N GLY A 52 -13.20 4.84 -10.73
CA GLY A 52 -14.06 5.53 -11.70
C GLY A 52 -13.58 5.46 -13.15
N THR A 53 -12.35 5.00 -13.41
CA THR A 53 -11.86 4.77 -14.78
C THR A 53 -11.88 3.29 -15.13
N LYS A 54 -12.10 2.95 -16.42
CA LYS A 54 -11.99 1.56 -16.91
C LYS A 54 -10.64 0.92 -16.57
N LEU A 55 -9.59 1.73 -16.47
CA LEU A 55 -8.23 1.32 -16.09
C LEU A 55 -8.14 0.91 -14.61
N GLY A 56 -8.89 1.57 -13.72
CA GLY A 56 -8.96 1.22 -12.29
C GLY A 56 -9.58 -0.15 -12.04
N VAL A 57 -10.64 -0.49 -12.78
CA VAL A 57 -11.29 -1.81 -12.68
C VAL A 57 -10.37 -2.92 -13.17
N ALA A 58 -9.68 -2.71 -14.30
CA ALA A 58 -8.71 -3.67 -14.82
C ALA A 58 -7.51 -3.84 -13.87
N ALA A 59 -7.02 -2.76 -13.28
CA ALA A 59 -5.94 -2.81 -12.30
C ALA A 59 -6.37 -3.55 -11.03
N ALA A 60 -7.60 -3.37 -10.55
CA ALA A 60 -8.14 -4.13 -9.44
C ALA A 60 -8.28 -5.63 -9.78
N ALA A 61 -8.75 -5.97 -10.98
CA ALA A 61 -8.89 -7.36 -11.44
C ALA A 61 -7.55 -8.11 -11.53
N VAL A 62 -6.45 -7.41 -11.81
CA VAL A 62 -5.09 -7.99 -11.83
C VAL A 62 -4.43 -7.92 -10.45
N GLY A 63 -4.64 -6.83 -9.71
CA GLY A 63 -4.01 -6.57 -8.42
C GLY A 63 -4.50 -7.49 -7.30
N VAL A 64 -5.81 -7.73 -7.21
CA VAL A 64 -6.40 -8.53 -6.12
C VAL A 64 -5.92 -9.98 -6.13
N PRO A 65 -5.90 -10.71 -7.27
CA PRO A 65 -5.38 -12.08 -7.29
C PRO A 65 -3.87 -12.17 -7.03
N LEU A 66 -3.11 -11.13 -7.40
CA LEU A 66 -1.66 -11.14 -7.24
C LEU A 66 -1.22 -10.73 -5.83
N PHE A 67 -1.95 -9.82 -5.19
CA PHE A 67 -1.59 -9.20 -3.91
C PHE A 67 -2.83 -8.89 -3.04
N PRO A 68 -3.59 -9.90 -2.59
CA PRO A 68 -4.86 -9.68 -1.90
C PRO A 68 -4.68 -8.84 -0.63
N LYS A 69 -3.64 -9.11 0.17
CA LYS A 69 -3.35 -8.38 1.41
C LYS A 69 -2.98 -6.92 1.15
N VAL A 70 -2.15 -6.67 0.14
CA VAL A 70 -1.73 -5.31 -0.24
C VAL A 70 -2.92 -4.50 -0.74
N MET A 71 -3.79 -5.09 -1.56
CA MET A 71 -4.98 -4.41 -2.07
C MET A 71 -5.99 -4.11 -0.97
N ALA A 72 -6.21 -5.03 -0.04
CA ALA A 72 -7.04 -4.78 1.13
C ALA A 72 -6.50 -3.59 1.95
N LEU A 73 -5.18 -3.55 2.16
CA LEU A 73 -4.53 -2.44 2.85
C LEU A 73 -4.68 -1.11 2.10
N PHE A 74 -4.59 -1.10 0.77
CA PHE A 74 -4.78 0.12 -0.03
C PHE A 74 -6.20 0.67 0.09
N LEU A 75 -7.20 -0.21 0.02
CA LEU A 75 -8.59 0.18 0.18
C LEU A 75 -8.83 0.78 1.58
N GLN A 76 -8.28 0.14 2.61
CA GLN A 76 -8.35 0.61 3.99
C GLN A 76 -7.64 1.96 4.17
N ALA A 77 -6.43 2.10 3.64
CA ALA A 77 -5.64 3.32 3.71
C ALA A 77 -6.34 4.49 3.03
N ARG A 78 -6.94 4.25 1.85
CA ARG A 78 -7.73 5.26 1.13
C ARG A 78 -8.94 5.73 1.93
N GLN A 79 -9.68 4.82 2.57
CA GLN A 79 -10.83 5.17 3.43
C GLN A 79 -10.41 6.06 4.61
N LEU A 80 -9.16 5.95 5.06
CA LEU A 80 -8.57 6.76 6.11
C LEU A 80 -7.84 8.01 5.61
N GLY A 81 -8.00 8.38 4.33
CA GLY A 81 -7.39 9.58 3.76
C GLY A 81 -5.87 9.48 3.55
N PHE A 82 -5.33 8.26 3.38
CA PHE A 82 -3.94 8.11 2.95
C PHE A 82 -3.84 8.20 1.43
N THR A 83 -2.83 8.93 1.00
CA THR A 83 -2.24 8.82 -0.33
C THR A 83 -1.22 7.68 -0.32
N TRP A 84 -0.88 7.19 -1.51
CA TRP A 84 0.10 6.12 -1.60
C TRP A 84 1.01 6.28 -2.82
N ASN A 85 2.24 5.79 -2.69
CA ASN A 85 3.24 5.71 -3.76
C ASN A 85 3.93 4.34 -3.72
N CYS A 86 4.41 3.89 -4.87
CA CYS A 86 5.16 2.63 -4.97
C CYS A 86 6.54 2.90 -5.56
N ARG A 87 7.59 2.55 -4.83
CA ARG A 87 8.97 2.60 -5.33
C ARG A 87 9.62 1.23 -5.31
N LYS A 88 10.29 0.89 -6.40
CA LYS A 88 11.12 -0.31 -6.49
C LYS A 88 12.47 -0.05 -5.81
N VAL A 89 12.93 -0.99 -5.00
CA VAL A 89 14.26 -0.90 -4.39
C VAL A 89 15.28 -1.46 -5.39
N SER A 90 16.27 -0.63 -5.77
CA SER A 90 17.32 -1.06 -6.71
C SER A 90 18.16 -2.19 -6.09
N GLY A 91 18.48 -3.21 -6.87
CA GLY A 91 19.26 -4.36 -6.40
C GLY A 91 18.49 -5.36 -5.53
N ALA A 92 17.24 -5.08 -5.16
CA ALA A 92 16.40 -5.98 -4.35
C ALA A 92 15.15 -6.44 -5.11
N ARG A 93 14.58 -7.58 -4.71
CA ARG A 93 13.29 -8.08 -5.20
C ARG A 93 12.14 -7.55 -4.34
N GLU A 94 12.18 -6.25 -4.08
CA GLU A 94 11.30 -5.58 -3.14
C GLU A 94 10.71 -4.30 -3.75
N VAL A 95 9.47 -4.03 -3.36
CA VAL A 95 8.80 -2.76 -3.60
C VAL A 95 8.34 -2.22 -2.26
N ILE A 96 8.59 -0.94 -2.04
CA ILE A 96 8.08 -0.20 -0.89
C ILE A 96 6.83 0.53 -1.35
N VAL A 97 5.72 0.25 -0.67
CA VAL A 97 4.50 1.05 -0.76
C VAL A 97 4.52 2.04 0.39
N GLU A 98 4.64 3.30 0.04
CA GLU A 98 4.62 4.43 0.96
C GLU A 98 3.17 4.87 1.11
N LEU A 99 2.58 4.65 2.28
CA LEU A 99 1.27 5.16 2.66
C LEU A 99 1.49 6.44 3.48
N ARG A 100 0.96 7.56 2.99
CA ARG A 100 1.16 8.89 3.59
C ARG A 100 -0.17 9.55 3.84
N ARG A 101 -0.39 10.09 5.04
CA ARG A 101 -1.61 10.87 5.31
C ARG A 101 -1.64 12.13 4.48
N GLU A 102 -2.78 12.41 3.86
CA GLU A 102 -3.06 13.72 3.30
C GLU A 102 -3.18 14.70 4.49
N ARG A 103 -2.14 15.50 4.72
CA ARG A 103 -2.21 16.56 5.73
C ARG A 103 -3.07 17.66 5.14
N THR A 104 -4.31 17.76 5.61
CA THR A 104 -5.09 18.98 5.42
C THR A 104 -4.31 20.08 6.11
N ILE A 105 -3.74 21.00 5.32
CA ILE A 105 -3.16 22.24 5.85
C ILE A 105 -4.38 23.04 6.33
N GLY A 106 -4.65 22.98 7.64
CA GLY A 106 -5.64 23.82 8.31
C GLY A 106 -5.08 25.22 8.52
#